data_AF-A0A9E3BBU4-F1
#
_entry.id   AF-A0A9E3BBU4-F1
#
_cell.length_a   1.000
_cell.length_b   1.000
_cell.length_c   1.000
_cell.angle_alpha   90.00
_cell.angle_beta   90.00
_cell.angle_gamma   90.00
#
_symmetry.space_group_name_H-M   'P 1'
#
loop_
_entity.id
_entity.type
_entity.pdbx_description
1 polymer ?
#
loop_
_entity_poly.entity_id
_entity_poly.type
_entity_poly.pdbx_seq_one_letter_code
_entity_poly.pdbx_strand_id
1 'polypeptide(L)'
;MTVVLVDPRRPSLVPVEAIELLTGEVQYTEEMPVAVPWTLPAARPAHTGEDAPVLLSSDPDHPSVAARLAAGERLISAPDHQPGERLVDAVAMMDKLRTAGPWESEQTHDSLRRFLLEETYEVFDAVRSGDADALREELGDVLLQVLFHARIAEEAPQHPFTIDDVADALLRKLGNRVPGVLAGESISLDEQLAQWEERKAAEKPRYSVLDDVPTAQPALALAHKVIHRVRKARLPVDLIPSEVTSITVTADVDCENALRTAVLEFMDTVRCAEKAIAAGRRGTDVPVELDVAPIGAVSEQEWRAHWPYRVDERAHHVEKPPEQDTSREEAAGEPAVDESR
;
A
#
# COMPACT_ATOMS: atom_id res chain seq x y z
N MET A 1 -21.17 20.91 45.23
CA MET A 1 -19.96 20.10 45.18
C MET A 1 -19.86 19.52 43.78
N THR A 2 -18.64 19.22 43.33
CA THR A 2 -18.35 18.88 41.94
C THR A 2 -17.45 17.65 41.89
N VAL A 3 -17.75 16.72 40.99
CA VAL A 3 -16.84 15.65 40.60
C VAL A 3 -16.10 16.08 39.34
N VAL A 4 -14.77 16.06 39.38
CA VAL A 4 -13.89 16.28 38.24
C VAL A 4 -13.30 14.93 37.83
N LEU A 5 -13.73 14.42 36.68
CA LEU A 5 -13.15 13.22 36.07
C LEU A 5 -12.06 13.62 35.07
N VAL A 6 -10.83 13.19 35.32
CA VAL A 6 -9.71 13.35 34.38
C VAL A 6 -9.50 12.07 33.59
N ASP A 7 -8.85 12.19 32.43
CA ASP A 7 -8.48 11.04 31.61
C ASP A 7 -7.48 10.15 32.39
N PRO A 8 -7.75 8.84 32.59
CA PRO A 8 -6.82 7.94 33.28
C PRO A 8 -5.47 7.79 32.57
N ARG A 9 -5.39 8.03 31.26
CA ARG A 9 -4.16 8.00 30.48
C ARG A 9 -3.41 9.33 30.55
N ARG A 10 -4.13 10.43 30.79
CA ARG A 10 -3.58 11.78 30.87
C ARG A 10 -4.16 12.53 32.07
N PRO A 11 -3.90 12.07 33.31
CA PRO A 11 -4.56 12.60 34.50
C PRO A 11 -4.12 14.03 34.86
N SER A 12 -3.09 14.56 34.18
CA SER A 12 -2.68 15.96 34.23
C SER A 12 -3.44 16.87 33.26
N LEU A 13 -4.20 16.32 32.30
CA LEU A 13 -5.08 17.09 31.43
C LEU A 13 -6.42 17.31 32.13
N VAL A 14 -6.58 18.52 32.65
CA VAL A 14 -7.79 18.93 33.37
C VAL A 14 -8.74 19.65 32.39
N PRO A 15 -10.06 19.36 32.45
CA PRO A 15 -11.06 20.17 31.74
C PRO A 15 -10.94 21.65 32.11
N VAL A 16 -10.96 22.54 31.12
CA VAL A 16 -10.80 23.99 31.34
C VAL A 16 -11.81 24.53 32.36
N GLU A 17 -13.04 24.00 32.35
CA GLU A 17 -14.10 24.35 33.30
C GLU A 17 -13.80 24.00 34.76
N ALA A 18 -12.86 23.09 35.01
CA ALA A 18 -12.47 22.67 36.35
C ALA A 18 -11.27 23.44 36.92
N ILE A 19 -10.57 24.27 36.13
CA ILE A 19 -9.32 24.93 36.54
C ILE A 19 -9.53 25.78 37.81
N GLU A 20 -10.56 26.64 37.85
CA GLU A 20 -10.82 27.48 39.01
C GLU A 20 -11.18 26.65 40.26
N LEU A 21 -11.89 25.53 40.06
CA LEU A 21 -12.34 24.65 41.14
C LEU A 21 -11.16 23.93 41.81
N LEU A 22 -10.12 23.58 41.04
CA LEU A 22 -8.93 22.89 41.55
C LEU A 22 -7.99 23.78 42.37
N THR A 23 -8.23 25.09 42.42
CA THR A 23 -7.45 26.02 43.28
C THR A 23 -7.92 26.02 44.74
N GLY A 24 -9.09 25.44 45.02
CA GLY A 24 -9.67 25.33 46.36
C GLY A 24 -9.35 23.99 47.05
N GLU A 25 -10.20 23.62 48.01
CA GLU A 25 -10.13 22.31 48.67
C GLU A 25 -10.57 21.19 47.72
N VAL A 26 -9.68 20.22 47.52
CA VAL A 26 -9.89 19.09 46.61
C VAL A 26 -9.67 17.78 47.37
N GLN A 27 -10.60 16.84 47.23
CA GLN A 27 -10.35 15.44 47.55
C GLN A 27 -9.94 14.69 46.30
N TYR A 28 -9.02 13.74 46.42
CA TYR A 28 -8.63 12.87 45.32
C TYR A 28 -8.69 11.39 45.70
N THR A 29 -9.05 10.55 44.75
CA THR A 29 -9.12 9.09 44.88
C THR A 29 -7.74 8.44 44.67
N GLU A 30 -7.53 7.23 45.21
CA GLU A 30 -6.23 6.59 45.34
C GLU A 30 -5.53 6.20 44.03
N GLU A 31 -6.27 6.06 42.94
CA GLU A 31 -5.72 5.74 41.61
C GLU A 31 -4.97 6.93 40.98
N MET A 32 -5.19 8.14 41.50
CA MET A 32 -4.56 9.34 40.98
C MET A 32 -3.04 9.30 41.16
N PRO A 33 -2.24 9.50 40.08
CA PRO A 33 -0.79 9.54 40.20
C PRO A 33 -0.37 10.66 41.14
N VAL A 34 0.49 10.35 42.11
CA VAL A 34 0.93 11.24 43.21
C VAL A 34 1.36 12.63 42.73
N ALA A 35 1.95 12.73 41.54
CA ALA A 35 2.37 14.00 40.95
C ALA A 35 1.21 15.00 40.74
N VAL A 36 -0.01 14.52 40.46
CA VAL A 36 -1.18 15.38 40.22
C VAL A 36 -1.63 16.08 41.51
N PRO A 37 -2.06 15.38 42.58
CA PRO A 37 -2.52 16.05 43.79
C PRO A 37 -1.42 16.90 44.47
N TRP A 38 -0.13 16.57 44.29
CA TRP A 38 0.98 17.37 44.82
C TRP A 38 1.14 18.75 44.17
N THR A 39 0.55 18.96 42.99
CA THR A 39 0.54 20.27 42.33
C THR A 39 -0.65 21.13 42.74
N LEU A 40 -1.61 20.57 43.47
CA LEU A 40 -2.81 21.26 43.92
C LEU A 40 -2.58 21.89 45.31
N PRO A 41 -3.03 23.13 45.53
CA PRO A 41 -2.71 23.90 46.74
C PRO A 41 -3.33 23.32 48.02
N ALA A 42 -4.48 22.64 47.92
CA ALA A 42 -5.21 22.08 49.07
C ALA A 42 -5.86 20.73 48.73
N ALA A 43 -5.05 19.79 48.23
CA ALA A 43 -5.51 18.43 47.94
C ALA A 43 -5.31 17.45 49.12
N ARG A 44 -6.30 16.59 49.37
CA ARG A 44 -6.23 15.51 50.36
C ARG A 44 -6.87 14.21 49.86
N PRO A 45 -6.48 13.03 50.37
CA PRO A 45 -7.11 11.77 49.98
C PRO A 45 -8.61 11.73 50.32
N ALA A 46 -9.42 11.14 49.45
CA ALA A 46 -10.88 11.03 49.60
C ALA A 46 -11.30 10.25 50.87
N HIS A 47 -10.45 9.36 51.38
CA HIS A 47 -10.70 8.61 52.62
C HIS A 47 -10.35 9.40 53.90
N THR A 48 -10.01 10.68 53.80
CA THR A 48 -9.60 11.52 54.94
C THR A 48 -10.44 12.79 55.05
N GLY A 49 -10.81 13.13 56.29
CA GLY A 49 -11.51 14.38 56.62
C GLY A 49 -12.98 14.40 56.17
N GLU A 50 -13.55 15.62 56.17
CA GLU A 50 -14.90 15.88 55.65
C GLU A 50 -14.88 15.97 54.11
N ASP A 51 -16.05 15.88 53.49
CA ASP A 51 -16.17 16.03 52.04
C ASP A 51 -15.71 17.41 51.56
N ALA A 52 -14.74 17.43 50.65
CA ALA A 52 -14.28 18.65 50.00
C ALA A 52 -15.27 19.10 48.91
N PRO A 53 -15.33 20.40 48.56
CA PRO A 53 -16.15 20.92 47.47
C PRO A 53 -15.93 20.24 46.12
N VAL A 54 -14.74 19.70 45.89
CA VAL A 54 -14.34 19.02 44.66
C VAL A 54 -13.82 17.62 44.97
N LEU A 55 -14.28 16.61 44.23
CA LEU A 55 -13.66 15.29 44.15
C LEU A 55 -12.98 15.14 42.79
N LEU A 56 -11.68 14.88 42.78
CA LEU A 56 -10.87 14.60 41.60
C LEU A 56 -10.63 13.10 41.50
N SER A 57 -10.93 12.50 40.35
CA SER A 57 -10.71 11.07 40.10
C SER A 57 -10.43 10.82 38.62
N SER A 58 -9.76 9.73 38.29
CA SER A 58 -9.66 9.21 36.93
C SER A 58 -10.48 7.94 36.69
N ASP A 59 -11.12 7.42 37.74
CA ASP A 59 -11.97 6.23 37.70
C ASP A 59 -13.46 6.64 37.82
N PRO A 60 -14.23 6.59 36.72
CA PRO A 60 -15.66 6.90 36.75
C PRO A 60 -16.47 5.92 37.62
N ASP A 61 -15.97 4.71 37.85
CA ASP A 61 -16.64 3.66 38.60
C ASP A 61 -16.25 3.65 40.09
N HIS A 62 -15.38 4.59 40.52
CA HIS A 62 -14.93 4.66 41.90
C HIS A 62 -16.10 4.89 42.89
N PRO A 63 -16.16 4.20 44.04
CA PRO A 63 -17.29 4.31 44.98
C PRO A 63 -17.62 5.74 45.42
N SER A 64 -16.60 6.57 45.68
CA SER A 64 -16.79 7.99 46.05
C SER A 64 -17.33 8.84 44.90
N VAL A 65 -16.95 8.53 43.65
CA VAL A 65 -17.49 9.19 42.45
C VAL A 65 -18.97 8.82 42.31
N ALA A 66 -19.28 7.52 42.35
CA ALA A 66 -20.65 7.04 42.26
C ALA A 66 -21.55 7.63 43.36
N ALA A 67 -21.07 7.71 44.60
CA ALA A 67 -21.80 8.28 45.72
C ALA A 67 -22.13 9.78 45.52
N ARG A 68 -21.15 10.58 45.07
CA ARG A 68 -21.34 12.02 44.81
C ARG A 68 -22.25 12.29 43.63
N LEU A 69 -22.11 11.53 42.55
CA LEU A 69 -23.01 11.62 41.39
C LEU A 69 -24.44 11.22 41.78
N ALA A 70 -24.62 10.16 42.59
CA ALA A 70 -25.92 9.78 43.12
C ALA A 70 -26.55 10.84 44.03
N ALA A 71 -25.73 11.65 44.71
CA ALA A 71 -26.18 12.81 45.49
C ALA A 71 -26.55 14.04 44.63
N GLY A 72 -26.39 13.96 43.29
CA GLY A 72 -26.73 15.03 42.35
C GLY A 72 -25.66 16.10 42.19
N GLU A 73 -24.40 15.79 42.53
CA GLU A 73 -23.29 16.70 42.33
C GLU A 73 -22.99 16.93 40.83
N ARG A 74 -22.43 18.11 40.51
CA ARG A 74 -22.06 18.46 39.14
C ARG A 74 -20.90 17.58 38.68
N LEU A 75 -21.00 16.99 37.50
CA LEU A 75 -19.89 16.32 36.83
C LEU A 75 -19.21 17.27 35.84
N ILE A 76 -17.88 17.32 35.89
CA ILE A 76 -17.03 17.88 34.84
C ILE A 76 -16.07 16.77 34.44
N SER A 77 -16.15 16.27 33.20
CA SER A 77 -15.28 15.20 32.72
C SER A 77 -14.37 15.70 31.59
N ALA A 78 -13.21 15.08 31.47
CA ALA A 78 -12.45 15.12 30.23
C ALA A 78 -13.31 14.59 29.06
N PRO A 79 -13.07 15.06 27.83
CA PRO A 79 -13.68 14.45 26.65
C PRO A 79 -13.38 12.95 26.60
N ASP A 80 -14.31 12.17 26.05
CA ASP A 80 -14.08 10.75 25.82
C ASP A 80 -12.84 10.51 24.95
N HIS A 81 -12.21 9.34 25.13
CA HIS A 81 -11.08 8.91 24.34
C HIS A 81 -11.36 9.00 22.84
N GLN A 82 -10.43 9.59 22.09
CA GLN A 82 -10.52 9.62 20.64
C GLN A 82 -10.30 8.21 20.06
N PRO A 83 -11.14 7.77 19.11
CA PRO A 83 -10.88 6.54 18.37
C PRO A 83 -9.47 6.57 17.75
N GLY A 84 -8.68 5.53 18.00
CA GLY A 84 -7.30 5.42 17.50
C GLY A 84 -6.21 5.81 18.50
N GLU A 85 -6.53 6.31 19.70
CA GLU A 85 -5.52 6.65 20.72
C GLU A 85 -4.58 5.49 21.11
N ARG A 86 -4.99 4.23 20.91
CA ARG A 86 -4.13 3.05 21.13
C ARG A 86 -3.01 2.92 20.10
N LEU A 87 -3.17 3.52 18.91
CA LEU A 87 -2.09 3.58 17.92
C LEU A 87 -0.92 4.41 18.44
N VAL A 88 -1.19 5.48 19.18
CA VAL A 88 -0.15 6.32 19.80
C VAL A 88 0.65 5.52 20.85
N ASP A 89 -0.01 4.68 21.65
CA ASP A 89 0.68 3.76 22.57
C ASP A 89 1.59 2.79 21.81
N ALA A 90 1.10 2.24 20.69
CA ALA A 90 1.85 1.30 19.86
C ALA A 90 3.09 1.95 19.24
N VAL A 91 2.99 3.21 18.80
CA VAL A 91 4.14 4.01 18.33
C VAL A 91 5.19 4.14 19.43
N ALA A 92 4.78 4.54 20.64
CA ALA A 92 5.69 4.69 21.77
C ALA A 92 6.31 3.34 22.20
N MET A 93 5.53 2.25 22.15
CA MET A 93 6.02 0.90 22.41
C MET A 93 7.09 0.51 21.37
N MET A 94 6.84 0.76 20.09
CA MET A 94 7.78 0.46 19.02
C MET A 94 9.08 1.26 19.18
N ASP A 95 9.03 2.55 19.52
CA ASP A 95 10.24 3.33 19.78
C ASP A 95 11.08 2.73 20.92
N LYS A 96 10.43 2.32 22.02
CA LYS A 96 11.09 1.66 23.13
C LYS A 96 11.71 0.32 22.73
N LEU A 97 10.96 -0.50 21.98
CA LEU A 97 11.43 -1.79 21.48
C LEU A 97 12.61 -1.60 20.52
N ARG A 98 12.54 -0.67 19.55
CA ARG A 98 13.64 -0.36 18.65
C ARG A 98 14.91 0.07 19.39
N THR A 99 14.74 0.87 20.44
CA THR A 99 15.86 1.46 21.19
C THR A 99 16.52 0.47 22.15
N ALA A 100 15.75 -0.39 22.81
CA ALA A 100 16.23 -1.24 23.91
C ALA A 100 16.17 -2.75 23.63
N GLY A 101 15.42 -3.17 22.60
CA GLY A 101 15.20 -4.55 22.23
C GLY A 101 16.35 -5.10 21.37
N PRO A 102 16.91 -6.27 21.71
CA PRO A 102 18.09 -6.81 21.03
C PRO A 102 17.79 -7.33 19.62
N TRP A 103 16.55 -7.73 19.34
CA TRP A 103 16.15 -8.20 18.02
C TRP A 103 15.65 -7.03 17.17
N GLU A 104 14.88 -6.14 17.78
CA GLU A 104 14.24 -4.99 17.15
C GLU A 104 15.25 -3.95 16.68
N SER A 105 16.35 -3.76 17.42
CA SER A 105 17.45 -2.84 17.03
C SER A 105 18.20 -3.30 15.77
N GLU A 106 18.27 -4.61 15.53
CA GLU A 106 19.00 -5.21 14.40
C GLU A 106 18.15 -5.31 13.12
N GLN A 107 16.85 -5.05 13.21
CA GLN A 107 15.98 -5.14 12.03
C GLN A 107 16.28 -4.05 10.99
N THR A 108 16.12 -4.43 9.73
CA THR A 108 16.24 -3.54 8.57
C THR A 108 14.99 -3.67 7.71
N HIS A 109 14.77 -2.73 6.80
CA HIS A 109 13.68 -2.87 5.83
C HIS A 109 13.76 -4.18 5.04
N ASP A 110 14.96 -4.67 4.75
CA ASP A 110 15.16 -5.88 3.94
C ASP A 110 14.81 -7.16 4.73
N SER A 111 15.27 -7.24 5.98
CA SER A 111 15.01 -8.41 6.86
C SER A 111 13.53 -8.57 7.19
N LEU A 112 12.78 -7.46 7.21
CA LEU A 112 11.36 -7.46 7.54
C LEU A 112 10.42 -7.86 6.39
N ARG A 113 10.89 -7.82 5.13
CA ARG A 113 10.03 -8.08 3.95
C ARG A 113 9.34 -9.44 4.00
N ARG A 114 10.03 -10.46 4.51
CA ARG A 114 9.49 -11.81 4.62
C ARG A 114 8.29 -11.85 5.57
N PHE A 115 8.44 -11.26 6.76
CA PHE A 115 7.38 -11.22 7.76
C PHE A 115 6.16 -10.49 7.23
N LEU A 116 6.33 -9.30 6.64
CA LEU A 116 5.21 -8.56 6.03
C LEU A 116 4.45 -9.37 4.98
N LEU A 117 5.14 -10.20 4.19
CA LEU A 117 4.49 -11.06 3.22
C LEU A 117 3.74 -12.22 3.89
N GLU A 118 4.32 -12.83 4.93
CA GLU A 118 3.68 -13.86 5.75
C GLU A 118 2.39 -13.31 6.37
N GLU A 119 2.45 -12.17 7.10
CA GLU A 119 1.26 -11.56 7.73
C GLU A 119 0.16 -11.21 6.71
N THR A 120 0.55 -10.81 5.49
CA THR A 120 -0.42 -10.53 4.42
C THR A 120 -1.21 -11.79 4.03
N TYR A 121 -0.55 -12.95 3.98
CA TYR A 121 -1.23 -14.21 3.69
C TYR A 121 -2.06 -14.71 4.87
N GLU A 122 -1.60 -14.49 6.10
CA GLU A 122 -2.36 -14.83 7.31
C GLU A 122 -3.65 -13.99 7.40
N VAL A 123 -3.60 -12.69 7.07
CA VAL A 123 -4.80 -11.86 6.88
C VAL A 123 -5.74 -12.48 5.84
N PHE A 124 -5.24 -12.97 4.70
CA PHE A 124 -6.09 -13.59 3.69
C PHE A 124 -6.76 -14.87 4.18
N ASP A 125 -6.05 -15.67 4.95
CA ASP A 125 -6.59 -16.89 5.56
C ASP A 125 -7.64 -16.57 6.64
N ALA A 126 -7.42 -15.54 7.46
CA ALA A 126 -8.40 -15.05 8.43
C ALA A 126 -9.67 -14.50 7.75
N VAL A 127 -9.53 -13.74 6.67
CA VAL A 127 -10.68 -13.28 5.87
C VAL A 127 -11.45 -14.47 5.28
N ARG A 128 -10.73 -15.48 4.77
CA ARG A 128 -11.33 -16.68 4.18
C ARG A 128 -12.05 -17.55 5.21
N SER A 129 -11.51 -17.65 6.42
CA SER A 129 -12.12 -18.41 7.51
C SER A 129 -13.35 -17.69 8.11
N GLY A 130 -13.40 -16.36 8.02
CA GLY A 130 -14.44 -15.53 8.63
C GLY A 130 -14.26 -15.36 10.14
N ASP A 131 -13.09 -15.72 10.68
CA ASP A 131 -12.75 -15.55 12.09
C ASP A 131 -12.35 -14.09 12.36
N ALA A 132 -13.21 -13.37 13.08
CA ALA A 132 -13.01 -11.96 13.38
C ALA A 132 -11.89 -11.73 14.42
N ASP A 133 -11.66 -12.68 15.33
CA ASP A 133 -10.59 -12.57 16.32
C ASP A 133 -9.23 -12.78 15.66
N ALA A 134 -9.12 -13.80 14.80
CA ALA A 134 -7.93 -14.02 13.98
C ALA A 134 -7.68 -12.80 13.06
N LEU A 135 -8.71 -12.30 12.36
CA LEU A 135 -8.54 -11.12 11.50
C LEU A 135 -8.02 -9.90 12.27
N ARG A 136 -8.46 -9.69 13.51
CA ARG A 136 -7.97 -8.60 14.35
C ARG A 136 -6.50 -8.79 14.72
N GLU A 137 -6.09 -10.01 15.03
CA GLU A 137 -4.70 -10.37 15.35
C GLU A 137 -3.79 -10.09 14.15
N GLU A 138 -4.10 -10.64 12.98
CA GLU A 138 -3.29 -10.49 11.77
C GLU A 138 -3.21 -9.03 11.27
N LEU A 139 -4.31 -8.27 11.40
CA LEU A 139 -4.28 -6.83 11.11
C LEU A 139 -3.37 -6.07 12.09
N GLY A 140 -3.26 -6.55 13.33
CA GLY A 140 -2.31 -6.06 14.33
C GLY A 140 -0.87 -6.31 13.91
N ASP A 141 -0.56 -7.49 13.35
CA ASP A 141 0.78 -7.83 12.88
C ASP A 141 1.17 -7.07 11.61
N VAL A 142 0.24 -6.87 10.68
CA VAL A 142 0.45 -5.94 9.55
C VAL A 142 0.72 -4.52 10.04
N LEU A 143 -0.01 -4.05 11.05
CA LEU A 143 0.25 -2.73 11.67
C LEU A 143 1.64 -2.68 12.34
N LEU A 144 2.05 -3.75 13.03
CA LEU A 144 3.39 -3.87 13.61
C LEU A 144 4.48 -3.68 12.55
N GLN A 145 4.32 -4.30 11.37
CA GLN A 145 5.26 -4.11 10.26
C GLN A 145 5.32 -2.64 9.81
N VAL A 146 4.18 -1.96 9.70
CA VAL A 146 4.15 -0.51 9.35
C VAL A 146 4.92 0.32 10.37
N LEU A 147 4.73 0.04 11.67
CA LEU A 147 5.43 0.73 12.76
C LEU A 147 6.94 0.48 12.72
N PHE A 148 7.38 -0.76 12.47
CA PHE A 148 8.79 -1.07 12.30
C PHE A 148 9.42 -0.29 11.14
N HIS A 149 8.80 -0.33 9.96
CA HIS A 149 9.32 0.36 8.79
C HIS A 149 9.37 1.87 9.01
N ALA A 150 8.33 2.47 9.62
CA ALA A 150 8.36 3.88 9.96
C ALA A 150 9.50 4.20 10.92
N ARG A 151 9.65 3.44 12.01
CA ARG A 151 10.65 3.72 13.03
C ARG A 151 12.10 3.50 12.56
N ILE A 152 12.34 2.54 11.67
CA ILE A 152 13.64 2.35 10.99
C ILE A 152 13.92 3.55 10.06
N ALA A 153 12.91 4.06 9.36
CA ALA A 153 13.09 5.18 8.44
C ALA A 153 13.45 6.49 9.15
N GLU A 154 13.04 6.67 10.41
CA GLU A 154 13.45 7.83 11.23
C GLU A 154 14.97 7.89 11.44
N GLU A 155 15.65 6.74 11.40
CA GLU A 155 17.11 6.63 11.56
C GLU A 155 17.86 6.81 10.23
N ALA A 156 17.15 6.95 9.10
CA ALA A 156 17.76 7.02 7.80
C ALA A 156 18.63 8.29 7.65
N PRO A 157 19.88 8.19 7.16
CA PRO A 157 20.74 9.35 6.96
C PRO A 157 20.25 10.27 5.83
N GLN A 158 19.41 9.76 4.93
CA GLN A 158 18.86 10.48 3.79
C GLN A 158 17.36 10.28 3.77
N HIS A 159 16.62 11.39 3.64
CA HIS A 159 15.16 11.40 3.58
C HIS A 159 14.47 10.62 4.72
N PRO A 160 14.82 10.89 6.00
CA PRO A 160 14.13 10.26 7.11
C PRO A 160 12.66 10.67 7.14
N PHE A 161 11.82 9.77 7.63
CA PHE A 161 10.40 10.02 7.84
C PHE A 161 9.90 9.21 9.05
N THR A 162 8.83 9.70 9.66
CA THR A 162 8.18 9.15 10.85
C THR A 162 6.88 8.43 10.51
N ILE A 163 6.25 7.80 11.50
CA ILE A 163 4.89 7.26 11.36
C ILE A 163 3.86 8.35 11.05
N ASP A 164 4.06 9.57 11.56
CA ASP A 164 3.18 10.71 11.28
C ASP A 164 3.29 11.14 9.81
N ASP A 165 4.50 11.12 9.24
CA ASP A 165 4.71 11.39 7.80
C ASP A 165 4.02 10.34 6.92
N VAL A 166 3.99 9.07 7.35
CA VAL A 166 3.26 7.99 6.67
C VAL A 166 1.75 8.25 6.72
N ALA A 167 1.22 8.61 7.89
CA ALA A 167 -0.19 8.96 8.06
C ALA A 167 -0.57 10.19 7.22
N ASP A 168 0.26 11.23 7.22
CA ASP A 168 0.05 12.43 6.41
C ASP A 168 0.09 12.15 4.92
N ALA A 169 0.98 11.26 4.46
CA ALA A 169 1.03 10.83 3.07
C ALA A 169 -0.26 10.10 2.68
N LEU A 170 -0.80 9.25 3.57
CA LEU A 170 -2.09 8.59 3.36
C LEU A 170 -3.24 9.59 3.32
N LEU A 171 -3.32 10.51 4.28
CA LEU A 171 -4.38 11.52 4.37
C LEU A 171 -4.39 12.44 3.14
N ARG A 172 -3.22 12.94 2.72
CA ARG A 172 -3.10 13.74 1.49
C ARG A 172 -3.57 12.95 0.27
N LYS A 173 -3.17 11.69 0.16
CA LYS A 173 -3.57 10.81 -0.96
C LYS A 173 -5.09 10.57 -0.98
N LEU A 174 -5.70 10.29 0.17
CA LEU A 174 -7.15 10.10 0.27
C LEU A 174 -7.90 11.42 -0.04
N GLY A 175 -7.45 12.54 0.55
CA GLY A 175 -7.99 13.87 0.29
C GLY A 175 -7.97 14.25 -1.19
N ASN A 176 -6.87 13.94 -1.87
CA ASN A 176 -6.72 14.22 -3.30
C ASN A 176 -7.55 13.31 -4.19
N ARG A 177 -7.89 12.09 -3.76
CA ARG A 177 -8.55 11.09 -4.63
C ARG A 177 -10.06 11.02 -4.48
N VAL A 178 -10.62 11.42 -3.33
CA VAL A 178 -12.06 11.35 -3.06
C VAL A 178 -12.66 12.64 -2.49
N PRO A 179 -12.40 13.84 -3.07
CA PRO A 179 -12.92 15.07 -2.49
C PRO A 179 -14.44 15.15 -2.52
N GLY A 180 -15.13 14.55 -3.50
CA GLY A 180 -16.59 14.52 -3.54
C GLY A 180 -17.19 13.80 -2.34
N VAL A 181 -16.61 12.65 -1.96
CA VAL A 181 -17.02 11.92 -0.74
C VAL A 181 -16.76 12.75 0.51
N LEU A 182 -15.60 13.41 0.58
CA LEU A 182 -15.24 14.26 1.72
C LEU A 182 -16.09 15.54 1.80
N ALA A 183 -16.60 16.03 0.67
CA ALA A 183 -17.52 17.15 0.58
C ALA A 183 -19.00 16.75 0.78
N GLY A 184 -19.30 15.46 0.98
CA GLY A 184 -20.66 14.96 1.17
C GLY A 184 -21.48 14.90 -0.13
N GLU A 185 -20.84 14.92 -1.29
CA GLU A 185 -21.50 14.78 -2.59
C GLU A 185 -21.99 13.33 -2.79
N SER A 186 -23.19 13.18 -3.34
CA SER A 186 -23.70 11.88 -3.77
C SER A 186 -23.22 11.62 -5.20
N ILE A 187 -22.25 10.71 -5.34
CA ILE A 187 -21.72 10.25 -6.63
C ILE A 187 -21.97 8.75 -6.79
N SER A 188 -22.13 8.27 -8.02
CA SER A 188 -22.26 6.83 -8.27
C SER A 188 -20.91 6.11 -8.08
N LEU A 189 -20.96 4.79 -7.85
CA LEU A 189 -19.75 3.97 -7.71
C LEU A 189 -18.86 4.05 -8.96
N ASP A 190 -19.45 3.99 -10.16
CA ASP A 190 -18.70 4.04 -11.41
C ASP A 190 -18.00 5.38 -11.61
N GLU A 191 -18.68 6.48 -11.29
CA GLU A 191 -18.09 7.83 -11.34
C GLU A 191 -16.98 7.99 -10.30
N GLN A 192 -17.17 7.45 -9.09
CA GLN A 192 -16.14 7.47 -8.05
C GLN A 192 -14.88 6.70 -8.48
N LEU A 193 -15.05 5.52 -9.09
CA LEU A 193 -13.94 4.72 -9.60
C LEU A 193 -13.22 5.42 -10.76
N ALA A 194 -13.97 6.07 -11.65
CA ALA A 194 -13.40 6.84 -12.75
C ALA A 194 -12.57 8.03 -12.24
N GLN A 195 -13.12 8.83 -11.31
CA GLN A 195 -12.40 9.95 -10.68
C GLN A 195 -11.15 9.48 -9.92
N TRP A 196 -11.26 8.35 -9.21
CA TRP A 196 -10.12 7.76 -8.49
C TRP A 196 -8.96 7.44 -9.44
N GLU A 197 -9.23 6.75 -10.55
CA GLU A 197 -8.19 6.40 -11.52
C GLU A 197 -7.66 7.62 -12.28
N GLU A 198 -8.48 8.62 -12.58
CA GLU A 198 -8.05 9.90 -13.18
C GLU A 198 -7.07 10.64 -12.26
N ARG A 199 -7.45 10.87 -11.00
CA ARG A 199 -6.63 11.60 -10.01
C ARG A 199 -5.32 10.87 -9.72
N LYS A 200 -5.39 9.55 -9.60
CA LYS A 200 -4.20 8.68 -9.47
C LYS A 200 -3.27 8.76 -10.69
N ALA A 201 -3.80 8.98 -11.89
CA ALA A 201 -2.97 9.17 -13.08
C ALA A 201 -2.33 10.57 -13.13
N ALA A 202 -2.96 11.59 -12.54
CA ALA A 202 -2.43 12.96 -12.48
C ALA A 202 -1.32 13.16 -11.43
N GLU A 203 -1.24 12.32 -10.39
CA GLU A 203 -0.29 12.47 -9.27
C GLU A 203 1.19 12.31 -9.66
N LYS A 204 1.52 11.54 -10.71
CA LYS A 204 2.91 11.31 -11.13
C LYS A 204 3.03 11.31 -12.65
N PRO A 205 3.99 12.05 -13.23
CA PRO A 205 4.32 11.88 -14.64
C PRO A 205 4.83 10.45 -14.83
N ARG A 206 4.19 9.69 -15.73
CA ARG A 206 4.64 8.36 -16.13
C ARG A 206 5.43 8.47 -17.42
N TYR A 207 6.66 7.99 -17.37
CA TYR A 207 7.57 7.93 -18.51
C TYR A 207 7.39 6.62 -19.28
N SER A 208 6.94 5.57 -18.57
CA SER A 208 6.54 4.27 -19.13
C SER A 208 5.11 3.92 -18.73
N VAL A 209 4.41 3.20 -19.60
CA VAL A 209 3.08 2.62 -19.31
C VAL A 209 3.16 1.58 -18.18
N LEU A 210 4.36 1.06 -17.91
CA LEU A 210 4.69 0.08 -16.88
C LEU A 210 5.26 0.69 -15.59
N ASP A 211 5.30 2.02 -15.48
CA ASP A 211 5.66 2.69 -14.23
C ASP A 211 4.67 2.33 -13.10
N ASP A 212 5.22 2.27 -11.88
CA ASP A 212 4.55 1.87 -10.64
C ASP A 212 4.01 0.41 -10.64
N VAL A 213 4.47 -0.47 -11.54
CA VAL A 213 4.16 -1.92 -11.46
C VAL A 213 5.09 -2.59 -10.45
N PRO A 214 4.59 -3.14 -9.32
CA PRO A 214 5.45 -3.77 -8.33
C PRO A 214 5.93 -5.14 -8.83
N THR A 215 7.21 -5.26 -9.12
CA THR A 215 7.82 -6.46 -9.71
C THR A 215 8.02 -7.62 -8.73
N ALA A 216 7.90 -7.37 -7.43
CA ALA A 216 8.04 -8.39 -6.39
C ALA A 216 6.79 -9.28 -6.22
N GLN A 217 5.67 -8.96 -6.87
CA GLN A 217 4.44 -9.77 -6.81
C GLN A 217 4.66 -11.16 -7.45
N PRO A 218 3.82 -12.16 -7.12
CA PRO A 218 3.82 -13.46 -7.80
C PRO A 218 3.72 -13.32 -9.33
N ALA A 219 4.35 -14.24 -10.07
CA ALA A 219 4.57 -14.13 -11.51
C ALA A 219 3.26 -13.93 -12.28
N LEU A 220 2.23 -14.68 -11.88
CA LEU A 220 0.89 -14.61 -12.45
C LEU A 220 0.23 -13.25 -12.25
N ALA A 221 0.32 -12.69 -11.03
CA ALA A 221 -0.22 -11.38 -10.71
C ALA A 221 0.52 -10.28 -11.49
N LEU A 222 1.85 -10.40 -11.56
CA LEU A 222 2.70 -9.50 -12.34
C LEU A 222 2.36 -9.55 -13.83
N ALA A 223 2.29 -10.75 -14.43
CA ALA A 223 1.91 -10.98 -15.83
C ALA A 223 0.55 -10.34 -16.14
N HIS A 224 -0.47 -10.63 -15.33
CA HIS A 224 -1.80 -10.07 -15.49
C HIS A 224 -1.79 -8.54 -15.42
N LYS A 225 -1.04 -7.96 -14.48
CA LYS A 225 -0.92 -6.50 -14.33
C LYS A 225 -0.23 -5.85 -15.53
N VAL A 226 0.86 -6.45 -16.00
CA VAL A 226 1.63 -5.98 -17.15
C VAL A 226 0.79 -6.05 -18.42
N ILE A 227 0.14 -7.19 -18.70
CA ILE A 227 -0.78 -7.35 -19.84
C ILE A 227 -1.89 -6.30 -19.79
N HIS A 228 -2.51 -6.09 -18.63
CA HIS A 228 -3.55 -5.08 -18.47
C HIS A 228 -3.05 -3.66 -18.81
N ARG A 229 -1.84 -3.30 -18.35
CA ARG A 229 -1.23 -1.99 -18.62
C ARG A 229 -0.93 -1.79 -20.10
N VAL A 230 -0.28 -2.76 -20.75
CA VAL A 230 0.09 -2.63 -22.17
C VAL A 230 -1.14 -2.64 -23.09
N ARG A 231 -2.18 -3.41 -22.75
CA ARG A 231 -3.45 -3.37 -23.50
C ARG A 231 -4.15 -2.02 -23.37
N LYS A 232 -4.17 -1.42 -22.17
CA LYS A 232 -4.69 -0.05 -21.97
C LYS A 232 -3.89 0.99 -22.77
N ALA A 233 -2.60 0.74 -22.99
CA ALA A 233 -1.72 1.54 -23.83
C ALA A 233 -1.78 1.20 -25.33
N ARG A 234 -2.76 0.39 -25.76
CA ARG A 234 -2.98 -0.01 -27.16
C ARG A 234 -1.78 -0.75 -27.78
N LEU A 235 -1.02 -1.49 -26.98
CA LEU A 235 -0.04 -2.43 -27.52
C LEU A 235 -0.79 -3.55 -28.27
N PRO A 236 -0.46 -3.84 -29.54
CA PRO A 236 -1.04 -4.96 -30.25
C PRO A 236 -0.80 -6.30 -29.55
N VAL A 237 -1.82 -7.15 -29.48
CA VAL A 237 -1.80 -8.41 -28.72
C VAL A 237 -0.76 -9.40 -29.26
N ASP A 238 -0.51 -9.37 -30.57
CA ASP A 238 0.50 -10.19 -31.24
C ASP A 238 1.94 -9.85 -30.85
N LEU A 239 2.18 -8.67 -30.27
CA LEU A 239 3.50 -8.29 -29.76
C LEU A 239 3.75 -8.77 -28.33
N ILE A 240 2.75 -9.36 -27.67
CA ILE A 240 2.89 -9.96 -26.34
C ILE A 240 3.46 -11.38 -26.52
N PRO A 241 4.64 -11.70 -25.97
CA PRO A 241 5.24 -13.02 -26.10
C PRO A 241 4.34 -14.12 -25.53
N SER A 242 4.34 -15.29 -26.19
CA SER A 242 3.55 -16.44 -25.77
C SER A 242 3.89 -16.89 -24.34
N GLU A 243 5.15 -16.73 -23.94
CA GLU A 243 5.76 -17.05 -22.66
C GLU A 243 5.18 -16.22 -21.50
N VAL A 244 4.58 -15.06 -21.81
CA VAL A 244 3.87 -14.20 -20.84
C VAL A 244 2.39 -14.61 -20.71
N THR A 245 1.83 -15.30 -21.71
CA THR A 245 0.39 -15.62 -21.80
C THR A 245 0.07 -17.10 -21.59
N SER A 246 1.07 -17.97 -21.67
CA SER A 246 0.93 -19.42 -21.55
C SER A 246 1.95 -19.96 -20.55
N ILE A 247 1.49 -20.82 -19.64
CA ILE A 247 2.30 -21.37 -18.56
C ILE A 247 2.13 -22.87 -18.56
N THR A 248 3.25 -23.58 -18.45
CA THR A 248 3.27 -25.03 -18.32
C THR A 248 3.66 -25.37 -16.89
N VAL A 249 2.76 -26.05 -16.17
CA VAL A 249 3.01 -26.52 -14.80
C VAL A 249 3.39 -27.99 -14.84
N THR A 250 4.67 -28.27 -14.65
CA THR A 250 5.24 -29.63 -14.58
C THR A 250 6.20 -29.71 -13.38
N ALA A 251 6.49 -30.92 -12.91
CA ALA A 251 7.36 -31.12 -11.76
C ALA A 251 8.81 -30.67 -12.00
N ASP A 252 9.25 -30.67 -13.26
CA ASP A 252 10.64 -30.41 -13.65
C ASP A 252 10.94 -28.94 -13.97
N VAL A 253 9.91 -28.07 -13.94
CA VAL A 253 10.03 -26.66 -14.31
C VAL A 253 9.59 -25.78 -13.15
N ASP A 254 10.47 -24.87 -12.74
CA ASP A 254 10.11 -23.76 -11.87
C ASP A 254 9.28 -22.74 -12.67
N CYS A 255 7.98 -23.00 -12.77
CA CYS A 255 7.06 -22.19 -13.57
C CYS A 255 6.94 -20.73 -13.06
N GLU A 256 7.10 -20.50 -11.76
CA GLU A 256 7.04 -19.19 -11.13
C GLU A 256 8.24 -18.33 -11.58
N ASN A 257 9.46 -18.87 -11.52
CA ASN A 257 10.66 -18.17 -11.99
C ASN A 257 10.72 -18.05 -13.51
N ALA A 258 10.28 -19.07 -14.25
CA ALA A 258 10.20 -19.02 -15.71
C ALA A 258 9.27 -17.90 -16.18
N LEU A 259 8.04 -17.83 -15.65
CA LEU A 259 7.10 -16.76 -15.99
C LEU A 259 7.61 -15.40 -15.52
N ARG A 260 8.22 -15.30 -14.34
CA ARG A 260 8.83 -14.04 -13.86
C ARG A 260 9.79 -13.48 -14.87
N THR A 261 10.71 -14.33 -15.32
CA THR A 261 11.79 -13.95 -16.22
C THR A 261 11.20 -13.46 -17.53
N ALA A 262 10.26 -14.21 -18.12
CA ALA A 262 9.55 -13.80 -19.33
C ALA A 262 8.83 -12.44 -19.17
N VAL A 263 8.16 -12.21 -18.04
CA VAL A 263 7.47 -10.93 -17.81
C VAL A 263 8.46 -9.78 -17.63
N LEU A 264 9.55 -9.95 -16.88
CA LEU A 264 10.55 -8.91 -16.69
C LEU A 264 11.26 -8.55 -18.01
N GLU A 265 11.63 -9.54 -18.81
CA GLU A 265 12.19 -9.33 -20.16
C GLU A 265 11.20 -8.61 -21.08
N PHE A 266 9.91 -8.98 -21.00
CA PHE A 266 8.86 -8.28 -21.74
C PHE A 266 8.70 -6.83 -21.28
N MET A 267 8.75 -6.56 -19.96
CA MET A 267 8.72 -5.19 -19.44
C MET A 267 9.89 -4.35 -19.97
N ASP A 268 11.09 -4.91 -20.06
CA ASP A 268 12.26 -4.23 -20.61
C ASP A 268 12.13 -4.01 -22.13
N THR A 269 11.55 -4.98 -22.84
CA THR A 269 11.22 -4.85 -24.27
C THR A 269 10.28 -3.68 -24.52
N VAL A 270 9.20 -3.58 -23.73
CA VAL A 270 8.25 -2.45 -23.78
C VAL A 270 8.98 -1.13 -23.54
N ARG A 271 9.78 -1.03 -22.46
CA ARG A 271 10.54 0.20 -22.14
C ARG A 271 11.51 0.59 -23.24
N CYS A 272 12.14 -0.37 -23.91
CA CYS A 272 13.00 -0.11 -25.06
C CYS A 272 12.23 0.44 -26.26
N ALA A 273 11.07 -0.15 -26.59
CA ALA A 273 10.18 0.35 -27.64
C ALA A 273 9.67 1.77 -27.32
N GLU A 274 9.29 2.03 -26.07
CA GLU A 274 8.88 3.36 -25.59
C GLU A 274 9.97 4.41 -25.79
N LYS A 275 11.21 4.09 -25.42
CA LYS A 275 12.37 4.96 -25.65
C LYS A 275 12.60 5.23 -27.14
N ALA A 276 12.42 4.22 -27.99
CA ALA A 276 12.55 4.36 -29.44
C ALA A 276 11.42 5.22 -30.05
N ILE A 277 10.18 5.11 -29.57
CA ILE A 277 9.04 5.95 -29.96
C ILE A 277 9.28 7.40 -29.54
N ALA A 278 9.69 7.63 -28.29
CA ALA A 278 10.04 8.96 -27.81
C ALA A 278 11.16 9.59 -28.66
N ALA A 279 12.20 8.81 -29.00
CA ALA A 279 13.24 9.24 -29.92
C ALA A 279 12.72 9.57 -31.33
N GLY A 280 11.81 8.75 -31.88
CA GLY A 280 11.19 8.99 -33.19
C GLY A 280 10.34 10.26 -33.23
N ARG A 281 9.63 10.58 -32.14
CA ARG A 281 8.80 11.80 -32.02
C ARG A 281 9.60 13.09 -31.90
N ARG A 282 10.81 13.02 -31.32
CA ARG A 282 11.68 14.18 -31.08
C ARG A 282 12.20 14.86 -32.35
N GLY A 283 12.38 14.12 -33.46
CA GLY A 283 13.24 14.61 -34.54
C GLY A 283 14.69 14.82 -34.08
N THR A 284 15.56 15.41 -34.91
CA THR A 284 17.02 15.50 -34.65
C THR A 284 17.47 16.64 -33.74
N ASP A 285 16.57 17.50 -33.23
CA ASP A 285 16.95 18.83 -32.71
C ASP A 285 17.01 18.97 -31.16
N VAL A 286 16.79 17.91 -30.36
CA VAL A 286 16.85 18.00 -28.88
C VAL A 286 17.84 16.98 -28.28
N PRO A 287 18.80 17.40 -27.43
CA PRO A 287 19.73 16.50 -26.74
C PRO A 287 19.04 15.48 -25.83
N VAL A 288 19.49 14.22 -25.89
CA VAL A 288 18.92 13.06 -25.17
C VAL A 288 18.88 13.25 -23.64
N GLU A 289 19.82 14.02 -23.08
CA GLU A 289 20.01 14.20 -21.63
C GLU A 289 19.00 15.15 -20.96
N LEU A 290 18.20 15.89 -21.74
CA LEU A 290 17.28 16.93 -21.23
C LEU A 290 15.80 16.55 -21.36
N ASP A 291 15.48 15.36 -21.86
CA ASP A 291 14.12 14.97 -22.16
C ASP A 291 13.49 14.11 -21.05
N VAL A 292 12.74 14.80 -20.21
CA VAL A 292 11.86 14.25 -19.17
C VAL A 292 10.39 14.45 -19.56
N ALA A 293 10.06 14.40 -20.87
CA ALA A 293 8.66 14.43 -21.29
C ALA A 293 8.00 13.04 -21.10
N PRO A 294 6.78 12.98 -20.53
CA PRO A 294 5.97 11.76 -20.53
C PRO A 294 5.74 11.25 -21.95
N ILE A 295 5.72 9.92 -22.15
CA ILE A 295 5.53 9.33 -23.48
C ILE A 295 4.16 9.65 -24.10
N GLY A 296 3.16 10.02 -23.29
CA GLY A 296 1.81 10.32 -23.79
C GLY A 296 1.12 9.11 -24.44
N ALA A 297 0.10 9.36 -25.26
CA ALA A 297 -0.64 8.29 -25.93
C ALA A 297 0.18 7.72 -27.10
N VAL A 298 0.33 6.39 -27.17
CA VAL A 298 1.03 5.68 -28.25
C VAL A 298 0.02 4.95 -29.12
N SER A 299 0.13 5.08 -30.44
CA SER A 299 -0.71 4.36 -31.39
C SER A 299 -0.17 2.96 -31.70
N GLU A 300 -1.03 2.06 -32.17
CA GLU A 300 -0.62 0.71 -32.60
C GLU A 300 0.46 0.75 -33.71
N GLN A 301 0.39 1.74 -34.61
CA GLN A 301 1.35 1.90 -35.69
C GLN A 301 2.74 2.29 -35.15
N GLU A 302 2.79 3.19 -34.17
CA GLU A 302 4.05 3.57 -33.51
C GLU A 302 4.65 2.40 -32.74
N TRP A 303 3.83 1.62 -32.02
CA TRP A 303 4.30 0.39 -31.38
C TRP A 303 4.96 -0.54 -32.39
N ARG A 304 4.30 -0.83 -33.52
CA ARG A 304 4.84 -1.71 -34.56
C ARG A 304 6.11 -1.15 -35.21
N ALA A 305 6.16 0.15 -35.50
CA ALA A 305 7.29 0.78 -36.17
C ALA A 305 8.58 0.74 -35.33
N HIS A 306 8.44 0.74 -34.00
CA HIS A 306 9.55 0.83 -33.05
C HIS A 306 9.74 -0.42 -32.18
N TRP A 307 9.01 -1.50 -32.47
CA TRP A 307 9.15 -2.76 -31.73
C TRP A 307 10.48 -3.44 -32.08
N PRO A 308 11.25 -3.92 -31.09
CA PRO A 308 12.47 -4.68 -31.34
C PRO A 308 12.12 -6.09 -31.83
N TYR A 309 11.89 -6.24 -33.14
CA TYR A 309 11.75 -7.56 -33.75
C TYR A 309 13.04 -8.37 -33.54
N ARG A 310 12.92 -9.58 -32.97
CA ARG A 310 14.04 -10.53 -32.92
C ARG A 310 14.50 -10.81 -34.37
N VAL A 311 15.81 -10.85 -34.57
CA VAL A 311 16.46 -10.96 -35.89
C VAL A 311 16.02 -12.21 -36.66
N ASP A 312 15.45 -13.22 -36.00
CA ASP A 312 15.00 -14.47 -36.62
C ASP A 312 13.74 -14.37 -37.49
N GLU A 313 12.86 -13.37 -37.30
CA GLU A 313 11.60 -13.31 -38.08
C GLU A 313 11.73 -12.65 -39.45
N ARG A 314 12.84 -11.96 -39.74
CA ARG A 314 13.08 -11.37 -41.07
C ARG A 314 13.57 -12.37 -42.12
N ALA A 315 13.91 -13.60 -41.71
CA ALA A 315 14.45 -14.62 -42.60
C ALA A 315 13.38 -15.53 -43.27
N HIS A 316 12.08 -15.32 -43.01
CA HIS A 316 11.00 -16.16 -43.58
C HIS A 316 10.14 -15.47 -44.64
N HIS A 317 10.61 -14.36 -45.20
CA HIS A 317 10.05 -13.78 -46.41
C HIS A 317 11.14 -13.56 -47.45
N VAL A 318 10.83 -13.92 -48.71
CA VAL A 318 11.67 -13.95 -49.93
C VAL A 318 12.32 -15.34 -50.14
N GLU A 319 12.07 -16.12 -51.20
CA GLU A 319 11.50 -15.91 -52.54
C GLU A 319 10.99 -17.27 -53.09
N LYS A 320 9.82 -17.31 -53.73
CA LYS A 320 9.37 -18.48 -54.52
C LYS A 320 10.10 -18.43 -55.87
N PRO A 321 10.80 -19.49 -56.33
CA PRO A 321 11.51 -19.46 -57.60
C PRO A 321 10.52 -19.51 -58.79
N PRO A 322 10.90 -19.00 -59.97
CA PRO A 322 9.99 -18.86 -61.10
C PRO A 322 9.72 -20.21 -61.76
N GLU A 323 8.47 -20.42 -62.18
CA GLU A 323 8.03 -21.55 -62.99
C GLU A 323 8.80 -21.57 -64.33
N GLN A 324 9.53 -22.64 -64.59
CA GLN A 324 10.09 -22.92 -65.91
C GLN A 324 9.05 -23.66 -66.76
N ASP A 325 8.68 -23.00 -67.85
CA ASP A 325 7.96 -23.53 -69.01
C ASP A 325 8.79 -24.64 -69.67
N THR A 326 8.26 -25.87 -69.68
CA THR A 326 8.76 -26.97 -70.51
C THR A 326 7.59 -27.65 -71.23
N SER A 327 7.18 -27.03 -72.33
CA SER A 327 6.46 -27.70 -73.39
C SER A 327 7.43 -28.51 -74.27
N ARG A 328 7.11 -29.79 -74.52
CA ARG A 328 7.66 -30.75 -75.52
C ARG A 328 8.89 -31.58 -75.14
N GLU A 329 8.64 -32.87 -74.85
CA GLU A 329 9.01 -33.95 -75.77
C GLU A 329 8.15 -35.20 -75.49
N GLU A 330 7.34 -35.57 -76.48
CA GLU A 330 6.69 -36.88 -76.59
C GLU A 330 7.75 -37.93 -76.97
N ALA A 331 7.74 -39.10 -76.32
CA ALA A 331 7.37 -40.37 -76.97
C ALA A 331 7.96 -41.61 -76.26
N ALA A 332 7.07 -42.60 -76.13
CA ALA A 332 7.31 -44.05 -76.12
C ALA A 332 7.59 -44.76 -74.78
N GLY A 333 6.59 -45.55 -74.34
CA GLY A 333 6.85 -46.95 -73.94
C GLY A 333 6.31 -47.40 -72.58
N GLU A 334 5.00 -47.65 -72.47
CA GLU A 334 4.47 -48.79 -71.67
C GLU A 334 4.68 -50.10 -72.47
N PRO A 335 4.56 -51.33 -71.89
CA PRO A 335 3.92 -51.74 -70.62
C PRO A 335 4.88 -52.62 -69.76
N ALA A 336 4.59 -53.32 -68.65
CA ALA A 336 3.40 -53.99 -68.17
C ALA A 336 3.52 -54.35 -66.67
N VAL A 337 2.34 -54.52 -66.09
CA VAL A 337 1.91 -55.26 -64.90
C VAL A 337 2.75 -56.50 -64.54
N ASP A 338 3.09 -56.67 -63.25
CA ASP A 338 2.98 -57.97 -62.57
C ASP A 338 2.74 -57.82 -61.06
N GLU A 339 1.89 -58.68 -60.53
CA GLU A 339 1.36 -58.77 -59.17
C GLU A 339 2.25 -59.64 -58.26
N SER A 340 2.02 -59.52 -56.94
CA SER A 340 2.40 -60.47 -55.87
C SER A 340 3.88 -60.47 -55.47
N ARG A 341 4.27 -60.44 -54.19
CA ARG A 341 3.73 -61.16 -53.04
C ARG A 341 4.33 -60.61 -51.74
#